data_AF-A0A2N5JLJ5-F1
#
_entry.id   AF-A0A2N5JLJ5-F1
#
_cell.length_a   1.000
_cell.length_b   1.000
_cell.length_c   1.000
_cell.angle_alpha   90.00
_cell.angle_beta   90.00
_cell.angle_gamma   90.00
#
_symmetry.space_group_name_H-M   'P 1'
#
loop_
_entity.id
_entity.type
_entity.pdbx_description
1 polymer ?
#
loop_
_entity_poly.entity_id
_entity_poly.type
_entity_poly.pdbx_seq_one_letter_code
_entity_poly.pdbx_strand_id
1 'polypeptide(L)'
;MTTTDLPRPLVAPLVYPESDGQPMAENTEQFRWIALVKENLESLFAAQPDVFVAGDLLWYPVEGRPDIRRAPDALVAFGRPKGYRGAYLQWQEDGIAPQVVFEILSPSNTEEEMRQKVAFYELYGVEEFYIYDPESYAVTGYVRAGEQLREVIPMHGWVSPRLGISFETSAGELVLRYPDGQPFLDL
;
A
#
# COMPACT_ATOMS: atom_id res chain seq x y z
N MET A 1 55.08 -21.87 -17.35
CA MET A 1 53.89 -21.10 -17.76
C MET A 1 53.01 -20.98 -16.54
N THR A 2 53.05 -19.85 -15.86
CA THR A 2 52.27 -19.58 -14.64
C THR A 2 51.06 -18.78 -15.09
N THR A 3 49.90 -19.42 -15.12
CA THR A 3 48.65 -18.75 -15.48
C THR A 3 48.24 -17.87 -14.30
N THR A 4 48.41 -16.56 -14.46
CA THR A 4 47.91 -15.56 -13.52
C THR A 4 46.38 -15.58 -13.58
N ASP A 5 45.76 -16.16 -12.55
CA ASP A 5 44.32 -16.10 -12.35
C ASP A 5 43.96 -14.67 -11.95
N LEU A 6 43.34 -13.92 -12.87
CA LEU A 6 42.87 -12.58 -12.59
C LEU A 6 41.65 -12.70 -11.66
N PRO A 7 41.61 -11.98 -10.51
CA PRO A 7 40.47 -12.04 -9.62
C PRO A 7 39.21 -11.65 -10.38
N ARG A 8 38.19 -12.51 -10.32
CA ARG A 8 36.84 -12.20 -10.82
C ARG A 8 36.40 -10.87 -10.20
N PRO A 9 35.81 -9.93 -10.98
CA PRO A 9 35.24 -8.73 -10.42
C PRO A 9 34.23 -9.13 -9.35
N LEU A 10 34.41 -8.64 -8.13
CA LEU A 10 33.38 -8.67 -7.10
C LEU A 10 32.21 -7.84 -7.64
N VAL A 11 31.16 -8.52 -8.11
CA VAL A 11 29.89 -7.85 -8.42
C VAL A 11 29.42 -7.23 -7.11
N ALA A 12 29.25 -5.90 -7.10
CA ALA A 12 28.74 -5.21 -5.93
C ALA A 12 27.40 -5.85 -5.50
N PRO A 13 27.13 -6.00 -4.20
CA PRO A 13 25.86 -6.56 -3.74
C PRO A 13 24.69 -5.79 -4.34
N LEU A 14 23.66 -6.51 -4.79
CA LEU A 14 22.42 -5.88 -5.26
C LEU A 14 21.78 -5.14 -4.09
N VAL A 15 21.51 -3.84 -4.27
CA VAL A 15 20.93 -2.97 -3.24
C VAL A 15 19.45 -2.74 -3.51
N TYR A 16 18.64 -2.85 -2.46
CA TYR A 16 17.24 -2.43 -2.45
C TYR A 16 17.15 -1.13 -1.64
N PRO A 17 16.96 0.03 -2.28
CA PRO A 17 16.83 1.31 -1.57
C PRO A 17 15.66 1.32 -0.59
N GLU A 18 15.80 2.05 0.51
CA GLU A 18 14.72 2.30 1.47
C GLU A 18 13.93 3.58 1.11
N SER A 19 14.37 4.32 0.08
CA SER A 19 13.72 5.53 -0.44
C SER A 19 13.85 5.60 -1.96
N ASP A 20 12.86 6.20 -2.60
CA ASP A 20 12.86 6.55 -4.03
C ASP A 20 13.26 8.01 -4.31
N GLY A 21 13.57 8.78 -3.26
CA GLY A 21 13.93 10.19 -3.34
C GLY A 21 12.74 11.14 -3.49
N GLN A 22 11.50 10.65 -3.45
CA GLN A 22 10.29 11.46 -3.46
C GLN A 22 9.85 11.82 -2.03
N PRO A 23 9.09 12.91 -1.85
CA PRO A 23 8.44 13.18 -0.58
C PRO A 23 7.30 12.18 -0.35
N MET A 24 7.01 11.87 0.92
CA MET A 24 5.86 11.05 1.30
C MET A 24 4.51 11.65 0.88
N ALA A 25 4.42 12.98 0.79
CA ALA A 25 3.21 13.69 0.38
C ALA A 25 3.57 15.02 -0.29
N GLU A 26 2.74 15.46 -1.22
CA GLU A 26 2.91 16.73 -1.94
C GLU A 26 2.30 17.94 -1.21
N ASN A 27 1.28 17.71 -0.38
CA ASN A 27 0.59 18.77 0.34
C ASN A 27 0.04 18.30 1.70
N THR A 28 -0.46 19.25 2.49
CA THR A 28 -0.95 18.99 3.85
C THR A 28 -2.20 18.12 3.89
N GLU A 29 -3.06 18.21 2.88
CA GLU A 29 -4.30 17.43 2.84
C GLU A 29 -4.03 15.96 2.49
N GLN A 30 -3.16 15.72 1.51
CA GLN A 30 -2.70 14.37 1.19
C GLN A 30 -2.02 13.74 2.42
N PHE A 31 -1.07 14.45 3.06
CA PHE A 31 -0.42 13.95 4.27
C PHE A 31 -1.41 13.64 5.40
N ARG A 32 -2.39 14.53 5.64
CA ARG A 32 -3.44 14.32 6.65
C ARG A 32 -4.16 13.00 6.41
N TRP A 33 -4.57 12.74 5.16
CA TRP A 33 -5.29 11.52 4.79
C TRP A 33 -4.43 10.26 4.87
N ILE A 34 -3.17 10.32 4.44
CA ILE A 34 -2.20 9.22 4.59
C ILE A 34 -2.07 8.86 6.08
N ALA A 35 -1.82 9.86 6.94
CA ALA A 35 -1.69 9.67 8.38
C ALA A 35 -2.98 9.11 9.00
N LEU A 36 -4.14 9.70 8.65
CA LEU A 36 -5.44 9.28 9.16
C LEU A 36 -5.70 7.81 8.85
N VAL A 37 -5.51 7.39 7.60
CA VAL A 37 -5.72 5.98 7.21
C VAL A 37 -4.72 5.08 7.93
N LYS A 38 -3.42 5.38 7.85
CA LYS A 38 -2.38 4.52 8.42
C LYS A 38 -2.55 4.34 9.93
N GLU A 39 -2.76 5.40 10.70
CA GLU A 39 -2.80 5.31 12.17
C GLU A 39 -4.09 4.69 12.69
N ASN A 40 -5.23 4.91 12.00
CA ASN A 40 -6.47 4.23 12.36
C ASN A 40 -6.41 2.73 12.02
N LEU A 41 -5.74 2.34 10.92
CA LEU A 41 -5.49 0.93 10.62
C LEU A 41 -4.51 0.28 11.62
N GLU A 42 -3.45 0.99 12.03
CA GLU A 42 -2.55 0.51 13.09
C GLU A 42 -3.33 0.28 14.40
N SER A 43 -4.23 1.21 14.74
CA SER A 43 -5.09 1.12 15.92
C SER A 43 -6.09 -0.03 15.84
N LEU A 44 -6.75 -0.21 14.68
CA LEU A 44 -7.67 -1.32 14.41
C LEU A 44 -7.01 -2.69 14.66
N PHE A 45 -5.75 -2.82 14.25
CA PHE A 45 -4.99 -4.06 14.37
C PHE A 45 -3.98 -4.07 15.52
N ALA A 46 -4.10 -3.16 16.50
CA ALA A 46 -3.14 -3.03 17.60
C ALA A 46 -3.01 -4.33 18.43
N ALA A 47 -4.12 -5.03 18.65
CA ALA A 47 -4.17 -6.28 19.41
C ALA A 47 -3.83 -7.54 18.58
N GLN A 48 -3.61 -7.40 17.27
CA GLN A 48 -3.31 -8.51 16.37
C GLN A 48 -1.80 -8.49 16.03
N PRO A 49 -0.98 -9.34 16.67
CA PRO A 49 0.48 -9.27 16.54
C PRO A 49 0.98 -9.68 15.14
N ASP A 50 0.16 -10.40 14.38
CA ASP A 50 0.40 -10.94 13.04
C ASP A 50 -0.26 -10.10 11.93
N VAL A 51 -0.58 -8.84 12.21
CA VAL A 51 -0.98 -7.87 11.19
C VAL A 51 -0.01 -6.69 11.20
N PHE A 52 0.71 -6.56 10.09
CA PHE A 52 1.63 -5.46 9.84
C PHE A 52 0.92 -4.35 9.07
N VAL A 53 1.06 -3.11 9.54
CA VAL A 53 0.56 -1.91 8.88
C VAL A 53 1.75 -0.97 8.67
N ALA A 54 1.81 -0.34 7.50
CA ALA A 54 2.80 0.68 7.18
C ALA A 54 2.19 1.73 6.25
N GLY A 55 2.85 2.88 6.15
CA GLY A 55 2.58 3.88 5.12
C GLY A 55 3.89 4.30 4.48
N ASP A 56 3.84 4.60 3.18
CA ASP A 56 4.97 5.02 2.36
C ASP A 56 6.22 4.13 2.48
N LEU A 57 5.99 2.81 2.62
CA LEU A 57 7.06 1.81 2.69
C LEU A 57 7.27 1.19 1.32
N LEU A 58 8.48 1.30 0.77
CA LEU A 58 8.81 0.67 -0.51
C LEU A 58 8.62 -0.85 -0.43
N TRP A 59 7.71 -1.36 -1.25
CA TRP A 59 7.43 -2.78 -1.45
C TRP A 59 8.09 -3.28 -2.73
N TYR A 60 8.86 -4.36 -2.57
CA TYR A 60 9.54 -5.10 -3.63
C TYR A 60 8.92 -6.50 -3.77
N PRO A 61 8.11 -6.74 -4.81
CA PRO A 61 7.48 -8.05 -5.01
C PRO A 61 8.40 -9.09 -5.67
N VAL A 62 9.50 -8.68 -6.30
CA VAL A 62 10.37 -9.57 -7.08
C VAL A 62 11.83 -9.47 -6.63
N GLU A 63 12.36 -10.59 -6.10
CA GLU A 63 13.78 -10.70 -5.77
C GLU A 63 14.64 -10.59 -7.03
N GLY A 64 15.75 -9.86 -6.95
CA GLY A 64 16.66 -9.55 -8.05
C GLY A 64 16.29 -8.30 -8.85
N ARG A 65 15.14 -7.67 -8.57
CA ARG A 65 14.56 -6.57 -9.38
C ARG A 65 14.23 -5.33 -8.55
N PRO A 66 15.24 -4.56 -8.10
CA PRO A 66 15.03 -3.35 -7.30
C PRO A 66 14.35 -2.20 -8.07
N ASP A 67 14.17 -2.36 -9.38
CA ASP A 67 13.40 -1.47 -10.26
C ASP A 67 11.89 -1.76 -10.21
N ILE A 68 11.47 -2.97 -9.82
CA ILE A 68 10.08 -3.34 -9.65
C ILE A 68 9.69 -3.06 -8.19
N ARG A 69 9.11 -1.88 -7.95
CA ARG A 69 8.66 -1.47 -6.62
C ARG A 69 7.57 -0.41 -6.65
N ARG A 70 6.83 -0.32 -5.55
CA ARG A 70 5.87 0.76 -5.24
C ARG A 70 5.89 1.04 -3.73
N ALA A 71 5.64 2.27 -3.32
CA ALA A 71 5.32 2.62 -1.95
C ALA A 71 3.83 2.99 -1.90
N PRO A 72 2.94 2.10 -1.42
CA PRO A 72 1.57 2.48 -1.14
C PRO A 72 1.50 3.47 0.02
N ASP A 73 0.59 4.43 -0.06
CA ASP A 73 0.38 5.42 1.00
C ASP A 73 -0.01 4.79 2.33
N ALA A 74 -0.82 3.73 2.28
CA ALA A 74 -0.97 2.79 3.38
C ALA A 74 -1.06 1.36 2.86
N LEU A 75 -0.52 0.41 3.63
CA LEU A 75 -0.59 -1.01 3.33
C LEU A 75 -0.88 -1.83 4.59
N VAL A 76 -1.55 -2.96 4.41
CA VAL A 76 -1.83 -3.95 5.45
C VAL A 76 -1.39 -5.33 4.96
N ALA A 77 -0.53 -5.98 5.73
CA ALA A 77 -0.06 -7.34 5.50
C ALA A 77 -0.49 -8.26 6.65
N PHE A 78 -1.50 -9.10 6.39
CA PHE A 78 -1.98 -10.14 7.29
C PHE A 78 -1.03 -11.34 7.29
N GLY A 79 -0.89 -11.98 8.46
CA GLY A 79 0.04 -13.08 8.69
C GLY A 79 1.50 -12.62 8.82
N ARG A 80 1.74 -11.31 8.95
CA ARG A 80 3.08 -10.73 9.10
C ARG A 80 3.21 -10.01 10.44
N PRO A 81 4.31 -10.25 11.19
CA PRO A 81 4.47 -9.64 12.49
C PRO A 81 4.72 -8.14 12.35
N LYS A 82 4.27 -7.40 13.37
CA LYS A 82 4.68 -6.02 13.62
C LYS A 82 6.21 -5.94 13.77
N GLY A 83 6.81 -4.82 13.35
CA GLY A 83 8.24 -4.60 13.47
C GLY A 83 8.79 -3.64 12.41
N TYR A 84 9.98 -3.10 12.70
CA TYR A 84 10.67 -2.19 11.79
C TYR A 84 11.05 -2.89 10.47
N ARG A 85 10.90 -2.17 9.37
CA ARG A 85 11.34 -2.52 8.02
C ARG A 85 11.85 -1.27 7.34
N GLY A 86 13.02 -1.35 6.71
CA GLY A 86 13.48 -0.31 5.79
C GLY A 86 12.77 -0.38 4.43
N ALA A 87 12.35 -1.59 4.04
CA ALA A 87 11.52 -1.86 2.87
C ALA A 87 10.74 -3.16 3.09
N TYR A 88 9.62 -3.33 2.41
CA TYR A 88 8.87 -4.59 2.39
C TYR A 88 9.42 -5.48 1.27
N LEU A 89 10.34 -6.39 1.60
CA LEU A 89 10.92 -7.33 0.65
C LEU A 89 10.10 -8.63 0.66
N GLN A 90 9.25 -8.86 -0.33
CA GLN A 90 8.22 -9.91 -0.25
C GLN A 90 8.78 -11.33 0.00
N TRP A 91 9.99 -11.63 -0.49
CA TRP A 91 10.66 -12.92 -0.24
C TRP A 91 11.17 -13.09 1.19
N GLN A 92 11.35 -11.99 1.94
CA GLN A 92 11.61 -12.01 3.38
C GLN A 92 10.32 -12.05 4.21
N GLU A 93 9.17 -11.91 3.55
CA GLU A 93 7.84 -11.89 4.15
C GLU A 93 7.05 -13.17 3.84
N ASP A 94 7.74 -14.31 3.75
CA ASP A 94 7.17 -15.62 3.39
C ASP A 94 6.42 -15.63 2.05
N GLY A 95 6.80 -14.73 1.13
CA GLY A 95 6.15 -14.57 -0.16
C GLY A 95 4.81 -13.84 -0.10
N ILE A 96 4.41 -13.33 1.07
CA ILE A 96 3.12 -12.68 1.30
C ILE A 96 3.19 -11.23 0.80
N ALA A 97 2.38 -10.89 -0.19
CA ALA A 97 2.15 -9.51 -0.60
C ALA A 97 1.28 -8.76 0.43
N PRO A 98 1.38 -7.43 0.54
CA PRO A 98 0.35 -6.65 1.21
C PRO A 98 -1.02 -6.95 0.59
N GLN A 99 -1.99 -7.36 1.40
CA GLN A 99 -3.31 -7.73 0.89
C GLN A 99 -4.23 -6.52 0.72
N VAL A 100 -4.04 -5.46 1.50
CA VAL A 100 -4.83 -4.23 1.36
C VAL A 100 -3.90 -3.05 1.17
N VAL A 101 -4.18 -2.20 0.18
CA VAL A 101 -3.41 -0.97 -0.08
C VAL A 101 -4.35 0.22 -0.31
N PHE A 102 -3.90 1.39 0.13
CA PHE A 102 -4.54 2.67 -0.11
C PHE A 102 -3.61 3.60 -0.90
N GLU A 103 -4.22 4.43 -1.75
CA GLU A 103 -3.58 5.53 -2.45
C GLU A 103 -4.44 6.78 -2.27
N ILE A 104 -3.81 7.87 -1.84
CA ILE A 104 -4.40 9.17 -1.59
C ILE A 104 -3.87 10.11 -2.67
N LEU A 105 -4.76 10.58 -3.55
CA LEU A 105 -4.33 11.38 -4.68
C LEU A 105 -3.85 12.77 -4.25
N SER A 106 -2.88 13.27 -5.00
CA SER A 106 -2.46 14.67 -5.03
C SER A 106 -2.78 15.31 -6.39
N PRO A 107 -2.71 16.64 -6.51
CA PRO A 107 -2.99 17.33 -7.78
C PRO A 107 -2.07 16.94 -8.95
N SER A 108 -0.91 16.34 -8.68
CA SER A 108 0.02 15.90 -9.73
C SER A 108 -0.32 14.51 -10.29
N ASN A 109 -1.14 13.72 -9.60
CA ASN A 109 -1.41 12.35 -10.01
C ASN A 109 -2.16 12.32 -11.34
N THR A 110 -1.68 11.45 -12.22
CA THR A 110 -2.25 11.29 -13.55
C THR A 110 -3.07 10.00 -13.67
N GLU A 111 -4.07 9.99 -14.54
CA GLU A 111 -4.83 8.77 -14.83
C GLU A 111 -3.95 7.60 -15.30
N GLU A 112 -2.85 7.91 -16.02
CA GLU A 112 -1.92 6.90 -16.50
C GLU A 112 -1.15 6.24 -15.35
N GLU A 113 -0.66 7.02 -14.39
CA GLU A 113 -0.04 6.48 -13.18
C GLU A 113 -1.03 5.60 -12.39
N MET A 114 -2.29 6.02 -12.30
CA MET A 114 -3.32 5.23 -11.62
C MET A 114 -3.62 3.91 -12.33
N ARG A 115 -3.70 3.91 -13.67
CA ARG A 115 -3.81 2.66 -14.44
C ARG A 115 -2.63 1.72 -14.21
N GLN A 116 -1.41 2.26 -14.15
CA GLN A 116 -0.21 1.48 -13.85
C GLN A 116 -0.23 0.92 -12.42
N LYS A 117 -0.73 1.68 -11.44
CA LYS A 117 -0.92 1.21 -10.05
C LYS A 117 -1.92 0.06 -9.98
N VAL A 118 -3.08 0.19 -10.63
CA VAL A 118 -4.08 -0.91 -10.71
C VAL A 118 -3.43 -2.17 -11.29
N ALA A 119 -2.73 -2.06 -12.42
CA ALA A 119 -2.08 -3.19 -13.07
C ALA A 119 -0.98 -3.81 -12.19
N PHE A 120 -0.19 -3.00 -11.50
CA PHE A 120 0.85 -3.46 -10.57
C PHE A 120 0.24 -4.24 -9.39
N TYR A 121 -0.78 -3.67 -8.73
CA TYR A 121 -1.43 -4.29 -7.58
C TYR A 121 -2.21 -5.56 -7.95
N GLU A 122 -2.83 -5.59 -9.14
CA GLU A 122 -3.43 -6.80 -9.70
C GLU A 122 -2.39 -7.91 -9.90
N LEU A 123 -1.27 -7.58 -10.57
CA LEU A 123 -0.21 -8.52 -10.88
C LEU A 123 0.46 -9.13 -9.63
N TYR A 124 0.66 -8.33 -8.59
CA TYR A 124 1.43 -8.73 -7.40
C TYR A 124 0.61 -9.18 -6.20
N GLY A 125 -0.69 -9.44 -6.40
CA GLY A 125 -1.48 -10.20 -5.42
C GLY A 125 -2.21 -9.37 -4.38
N VAL A 126 -2.29 -8.04 -4.52
CA VAL A 126 -3.14 -7.20 -3.65
C VAL A 126 -4.59 -7.67 -3.74
N GLU A 127 -5.26 -7.82 -2.61
CA GLU A 127 -6.63 -8.31 -2.55
C GLU A 127 -7.66 -7.19 -2.52
N GLU A 128 -7.32 -6.07 -1.91
CA GLU A 128 -8.16 -4.86 -1.87
C GLU A 128 -7.31 -3.63 -2.15
N PHE A 129 -7.77 -2.80 -3.07
CA PHE A 129 -7.10 -1.57 -3.44
C PHE A 129 -8.10 -0.41 -3.41
N TYR A 130 -7.83 0.60 -2.59
CA TYR A 130 -8.66 1.78 -2.44
C TYR A 130 -7.91 3.04 -2.87
N ILE A 131 -8.58 3.87 -3.65
CA ILE A 131 -8.09 5.17 -4.10
C ILE A 131 -9.04 6.22 -3.57
N TYR A 132 -8.49 7.27 -2.96
CA TYR A 132 -9.26 8.43 -2.53
C TYR A 132 -8.66 9.70 -3.10
N ASP A 133 -9.52 10.54 -3.67
CA ASP A 133 -9.18 11.90 -4.11
C ASP A 133 -9.74 12.91 -3.10
N PRO A 134 -8.89 13.54 -2.26
CA PRO A 134 -9.34 14.55 -1.30
C PRO A 134 -9.89 15.82 -1.94
N GLU A 135 -9.56 16.12 -3.20
CA GLU A 135 -10.03 17.34 -3.88
C GLU A 135 -11.46 17.17 -4.40
N SER A 136 -11.76 16.03 -5.02
CA SER A 136 -13.09 15.74 -5.56
C SER A 136 -14.00 14.94 -4.63
N TYR A 137 -13.46 14.44 -3.51
CA TYR A 137 -14.07 13.47 -2.61
C TYR A 137 -14.43 12.13 -3.27
N ALA A 138 -13.86 11.85 -4.46
CA ALA A 138 -14.09 10.60 -5.16
C ALA A 138 -13.36 9.44 -4.48
N VAL A 139 -14.05 8.30 -4.37
CA VAL A 139 -13.47 7.05 -3.89
C VAL A 139 -13.69 5.97 -4.93
N THR A 140 -12.62 5.27 -5.27
CA THR A 140 -12.67 4.07 -6.10
C THR A 140 -12.10 2.91 -5.30
N GLY A 141 -12.78 1.76 -5.32
CA GLY A 141 -12.30 0.54 -4.69
C GLY A 141 -12.19 -0.58 -5.70
N TYR A 142 -11.25 -1.49 -5.48
CA TYR A 142 -11.13 -2.74 -6.22
C TYR A 142 -10.98 -3.90 -5.26
N VAL A 143 -11.60 -5.03 -5.59
CA VAL A 143 -11.44 -6.29 -4.88
C VAL A 143 -11.00 -7.40 -5.82
N ARG A 144 -10.14 -8.28 -5.33
CA ARG A 144 -9.64 -9.42 -6.08
C ARG A 144 -10.74 -10.46 -6.32
N ALA A 145 -10.95 -10.78 -7.58
CA ALA A 145 -11.79 -11.87 -8.04
C ALA A 145 -10.97 -12.79 -8.97
N GLY A 146 -10.40 -13.85 -8.40
CA GLY A 146 -9.42 -14.68 -9.08
C GLY A 146 -8.10 -13.93 -9.30
N GLU A 147 -7.66 -13.84 -10.55
CA GLU A 147 -6.41 -13.15 -10.91
C GLU A 147 -6.58 -11.65 -11.15
N GLN A 148 -7.81 -11.13 -11.12
CA GLN A 148 -8.12 -9.73 -11.49
C GLN A 148 -8.63 -8.91 -10.31
N LEU A 149 -8.33 -7.61 -10.32
CA LEU A 149 -8.95 -6.61 -9.48
C LEU A 149 -10.22 -6.09 -10.17
N ARG A 150 -11.36 -6.23 -9.49
CA ARG A 150 -12.67 -5.79 -9.97
C ARG A 150 -13.12 -4.57 -9.21
N GLU A 151 -13.55 -3.55 -9.93
CA GLU A 151 -14.06 -2.32 -9.34
C GLU A 151 -15.29 -2.59 -8.47
N VAL A 152 -15.36 -1.92 -7.33
CA VAL A 152 -16.45 -1.96 -6.37
C VAL A 152 -17.42 -0.82 -6.68
N ILE A 153 -18.66 -1.17 -7.01
CA ILE A 153 -19.72 -0.22 -7.30
C ILE A 153 -21.02 -0.67 -6.61
N PRO A 154 -21.63 0.13 -5.71
CA PRO A 154 -21.18 1.45 -5.23
C PRO A 154 -20.14 1.35 -4.10
N MET A 155 -19.32 2.40 -3.93
CA MET A 155 -18.45 2.55 -2.76
C MET A 155 -19.20 2.99 -1.49
N HIS A 156 -20.32 3.71 -1.62
CA HIS A 156 -21.14 4.09 -0.47
C HIS A 156 -21.72 2.83 0.20
N GLY A 157 -21.46 2.67 1.50
CA GLY A 157 -21.87 1.51 2.28
C GLY A 157 -21.03 0.25 2.02
N TRP A 158 -19.95 0.36 1.22
CA TRP A 158 -19.01 -0.75 1.04
C TRP A 158 -18.33 -1.09 2.36
N VAL A 159 -18.20 -2.39 2.65
CA VAL A 159 -17.45 -2.90 3.81
C VAL A 159 -16.28 -3.73 3.30
N SER A 160 -15.07 -3.34 3.66
CA SER A 160 -13.84 -4.07 3.32
C SER A 160 -13.90 -5.50 3.88
N PRO A 161 -13.77 -6.55 3.04
CA PRO A 161 -13.74 -7.94 3.51
C PRO A 161 -12.61 -8.26 4.49
N ARG A 162 -11.42 -7.69 4.29
CA ARG A 162 -10.22 -7.91 5.11
C ARG A 162 -10.19 -7.02 6.35
N LEU A 163 -10.59 -5.75 6.21
CA LEU A 163 -10.47 -4.77 7.28
C LEU A 163 -11.74 -4.67 8.14
N GLY A 164 -12.91 -4.99 7.59
CA GLY A 164 -14.20 -4.79 8.24
C GLY A 164 -14.62 -3.33 8.37
N ILE A 165 -13.86 -2.39 7.80
CA ILE A 165 -14.18 -0.95 7.82
C ILE A 165 -15.22 -0.63 6.75
N SER A 166 -16.09 0.34 7.02
CA SER A 166 -17.07 0.81 6.03
C SER A 166 -16.71 2.16 5.41
N PHE A 167 -17.11 2.34 4.15
CA PHE A 167 -16.91 3.54 3.35
C PHE A 167 -18.22 4.31 3.22
N GLU A 168 -18.32 5.48 3.85
CA GLU A 168 -19.50 6.33 3.81
C GLU A 168 -19.20 7.62 3.04
N THR A 169 -19.82 7.79 1.86
CA THR A 169 -19.59 8.94 0.96
C THR A 169 -20.77 9.93 0.90
N SER A 170 -21.65 9.96 1.90
CA SER A 170 -22.87 10.77 1.85
C SER A 170 -22.64 12.26 2.15
N ALA A 171 -23.00 13.13 1.20
CA ALA A 171 -23.10 14.60 1.32
C ALA A 171 -21.77 15.38 1.52
N GLY A 172 -20.62 14.79 1.18
CA GLY A 172 -19.32 15.47 1.27
C GLY A 172 -18.14 14.50 1.26
N GLU A 173 -17.15 14.81 2.10
CA GLU A 173 -15.91 14.07 2.34
C GLU A 173 -16.15 12.59 2.70
N LEU A 174 -15.20 11.72 2.36
CA LEU A 174 -15.21 10.32 2.77
C LEU A 174 -15.21 10.20 4.31
N VAL A 175 -16.06 9.35 4.86
CA VAL A 175 -15.98 8.90 6.25
C VAL A 175 -15.70 7.40 6.28
N LEU A 176 -14.52 7.04 6.79
CA LEU A 176 -14.18 5.66 7.12
C LEU A 176 -14.67 5.33 8.53
N ARG A 177 -15.29 4.17 8.70
CA ARG A 177 -15.78 3.70 10.00
C ARG A 177 -15.15 2.38 10.39
N TYR A 178 -14.81 2.25 11.65
CA TYR A 178 -14.43 1.00 12.28
C TYR A 178 -15.56 -0.05 12.18
N PRO A 179 -15.24 -1.34 12.39
CA PRO A 179 -16.25 -2.41 12.38
C PRO A 179 -17.40 -2.23 13.39
N ASP A 180 -17.19 -1.45 14.45
CA ASP A 180 -18.21 -1.10 15.45
C ASP A 180 -19.09 0.10 15.05
N GLY A 181 -18.85 0.68 13.87
CA GLY A 181 -19.55 1.83 13.31
C GLY A 181 -19.04 3.19 13.78
N GLN A 182 -18.08 3.27 14.70
CA GLN A 182 -17.45 4.55 15.06
C GLN A 182 -16.64 5.09 13.88
N PRO A 183 -16.65 6.41 13.63
CA PRO A 183 -15.78 6.98 12.62
C PRO A 183 -14.30 6.80 13.00
N PHE A 184 -13.43 6.78 12.00
CA PHE A 184 -12.00 6.95 12.22
C PHE A 184 -11.74 8.24 13.01
N LEU A 185 -10.72 8.20 13.86
CA LEU A 185 -10.30 9.34 14.66
C LEU A 185 -9.55 10.34 13.78
N ASP A 186 -9.94 11.61 13.87
CA ASP A 186 -9.14 12.71 13.35
C ASP A 186 -7.83 12.82 14.14
N LEU A 187 -6.74 13.13 13.43
CA LEU A 187 -5.38 13.30 13.98
C LEU A 187 -5.01 14.78 14.13
#